data_AF-A0AAN6RY80-F1
#
_entry.id   AF-A0AAN6RY80-F1
#
_cell.length_a   1.000
_cell.length_b   1.000
_cell.length_c   1.000
_cell.angle_alpha   90.00
_cell.angle_beta   90.00
_cell.angle_gamma   90.00
#
_symmetry.space_group_name_H-M   'P 1'
#
loop_
_entity.id
_entity.type
_entity.pdbx_description
1 polymer ?
#
loop_
_entity_poly.entity_id
_entity_poly.type
_entity_poly.pdbx_seq_one_letter_code
_entity_poly.pdbx_strand_id
1 'polypeptide(L)'
;MWPAAILLALAAAAPASAAMVKDGSTCIVTPLSTTPAAVAARSIGAVAPTERDLDPADSPDGDSALWAAQDPRPLGRYPRAEPGSGRAAPVVARRVDDEDPVVAGPVPRQNRVDDTPQILSAFSQCGKNGVIILREGTYYIRQVMDTTSLSNVSIEIYGTLVWSADNLSYWRQKSFSVTYAGRQTAWRIGGRDIAMRGFGKAVFDGNGQAWIDLARGQGNLDGRPISLTVWQGTNVFIDGITWRMAQFWHTFIAHSQNVTMTNLDMNTFSTSGQSSVNTDGTNTWNSKDITISNWTVKCGDDCIAVKGNSSNVHISNVVCRESGAMTVGSVGSNSNQPDYVENVVFENITAIHSSNAAWIKTYPGRGYVRNITFRNIRFEDVNQPIYVTSCIYSYQNCDSSRLAITDVRWENITGTSRYNVAAGIHCSSAAPCDGFHFSGIDIKPKNGGTAKVLCSNIKNQASSGLTCTGPCPGSHPQQLSGNV
;
A
#
# COMPACT_ATOMS: atom_id res chain seq x y z
N MET A 1 -27.90 -34.22 -49.43
CA MET A 1 -28.74 -33.05 -49.07
C MET A 1 -29.39 -33.33 -47.73
N TRP A 2 -28.83 -32.79 -46.65
CA TRP A 2 -29.40 -32.78 -45.29
C TRP A 2 -29.38 -31.31 -44.86
N PRO A 3 -30.47 -30.72 -44.33
CA PRO A 3 -30.44 -29.31 -43.95
C PRO A 3 -29.82 -29.16 -42.56
N ALA A 4 -28.92 -28.18 -42.45
CA ALA A 4 -28.32 -27.73 -41.21
C ALA A 4 -29.34 -26.94 -40.37
N ALA A 5 -29.52 -27.34 -39.11
CA ALA A 5 -30.22 -26.54 -38.11
C ALA A 5 -29.24 -25.50 -37.54
N ILE A 6 -29.50 -24.23 -37.83
CA ILE A 6 -28.81 -23.08 -37.24
C ILE A 6 -29.39 -22.89 -35.83
N LEU A 7 -28.59 -23.18 -34.80
CA LEU A 7 -28.89 -22.82 -33.42
C LEU A 7 -28.51 -21.34 -33.23
N LEU A 8 -29.51 -20.46 -33.23
CA LEU A 8 -29.34 -19.09 -32.74
C LEU A 8 -29.29 -19.15 -31.20
N ALA A 9 -28.08 -19.07 -30.64
CA ALA A 9 -27.92 -18.81 -29.22
C ALA A 9 -28.26 -17.34 -28.95
N LEU A 10 -29.50 -17.09 -28.52
CA LEU A 10 -29.86 -15.84 -27.85
C LEU A 10 -29.01 -15.73 -26.59
N ALA A 11 -28.09 -14.77 -26.59
CA ALA A 11 -27.42 -14.32 -25.37
C ALA A 11 -28.50 -13.75 -24.44
N ALA A 12 -28.92 -14.55 -23.46
CA ALA A 12 -29.73 -14.07 -22.37
C ALA A 12 -28.93 -12.99 -21.63
N ALA A 13 -29.39 -11.74 -21.74
CA ALA A 13 -28.93 -10.67 -20.88
C ALA A 13 -29.17 -11.11 -19.43
N ALA A 14 -28.10 -11.25 -18.65
CA ALA A 14 -28.20 -11.48 -17.22
C ALA A 14 -29.13 -10.41 -16.61
N PRO A 15 -30.06 -10.78 -15.71
CA PRO A 15 -30.94 -9.80 -15.10
C PRO A 15 -30.09 -8.72 -14.46
N ALA A 16 -30.47 -7.46 -14.64
CA ALA A 16 -29.90 -6.34 -13.91
C ALA A 16 -29.95 -6.70 -12.43
N SER A 17 -28.81 -7.09 -11.87
CA SER A 17 -28.70 -7.47 -10.47
C SER A 17 -29.17 -6.26 -9.66
N ALA A 18 -30.16 -6.45 -8.79
CA ALA A 18 -30.64 -5.41 -7.87
C ALA A 18 -29.52 -4.80 -7.01
N ALA A 19 -28.33 -5.41 -7.02
CA ALA A 19 -27.12 -4.93 -6.37
C ALA A 19 -26.40 -3.79 -7.12
N MET A 20 -26.77 -3.44 -8.35
CA MET A 20 -26.23 -2.26 -9.04
C MET A 20 -27.34 -1.47 -9.74
N VAL A 21 -27.45 -0.19 -9.39
CA VAL A 21 -28.40 0.76 -9.98
C VAL A 21 -27.63 1.85 -10.70
N LYS A 22 -27.97 2.09 -11.97
CA LYS A 22 -27.43 3.21 -12.76
C LYS A 22 -28.45 4.33 -12.84
N ASP A 23 -28.04 5.54 -12.48
CA ASP A 23 -28.80 6.78 -12.62
C ASP A 23 -27.93 7.82 -13.34
N GLY A 24 -28.26 8.10 -14.60
CA GLY A 24 -27.43 8.93 -15.48
C GLY A 24 -26.01 8.37 -15.63
N SER A 25 -25.01 9.17 -15.21
CA SER A 25 -23.59 8.79 -15.19
C SER A 25 -23.12 8.24 -13.84
N THR A 26 -24.05 7.99 -12.90
CA THR A 26 -23.75 7.45 -11.58
C THR A 26 -24.15 5.98 -11.50
N CYS A 27 -23.23 5.12 -11.04
CA CYS A 27 -23.50 3.73 -10.74
C CYS A 27 -23.39 3.53 -9.22
N ILE A 28 -24.47 3.06 -8.59
CA ILE A 28 -24.54 2.79 -7.16
C ILE A 28 -24.57 1.28 -6.97
N VAL A 29 -23.56 0.75 -6.28
CA VAL A 29 -23.41 -0.67 -5.98
C VAL A 29 -23.75 -0.91 -4.52
N THR A 30 -24.61 -1.89 -4.26
CA THR A 30 -24.98 -2.38 -2.93
C THR A 30 -24.44 -3.80 -2.77
N PRO A 31 -23.85 -4.20 -1.62
CA PRO A 31 -23.35 -5.56 -1.46
C PRO A 31 -24.49 -6.58 -1.54
N LEU A 32 -24.26 -7.71 -2.22
CA LEU A 32 -25.26 -8.79 -2.36
C LEU A 32 -25.70 -9.35 -1.01
N SER A 33 -24.79 -9.35 -0.02
CA SER A 33 -25.09 -9.76 1.35
C SER A 33 -26.18 -8.93 2.05
N THR A 34 -26.47 -7.72 1.54
CA THR A 34 -27.48 -6.80 2.07
C THR A 34 -28.75 -6.72 1.20
N THR A 35 -28.80 -7.42 0.07
CA THR A 35 -29.98 -7.41 -0.80
C THR A 35 -31.13 -8.26 -0.21
N PRO A 36 -32.40 -7.86 -0.36
CA PRO A 36 -33.55 -8.56 0.23
C PRO A 36 -33.63 -10.07 -0.10
N ALA A 37 -33.11 -10.49 -1.26
CA ALA A 37 -33.02 -11.91 -1.64
C ALA A 37 -32.09 -12.73 -0.74
N ALA A 38 -31.03 -12.12 -0.18
CA ALA A 38 -30.12 -12.78 0.77
C ALA A 38 -30.72 -12.90 2.19
N VAL A 39 -31.65 -12.01 2.56
CA VAL A 39 -32.38 -12.08 3.82
C VAL A 39 -33.45 -13.18 3.78
N ALA A 40 -34.11 -13.37 2.63
CA ALA A 40 -35.12 -14.42 2.42
C ALA A 40 -34.56 -15.86 2.50
N ALA A 41 -33.26 -16.06 2.20
CA ALA A 41 -32.60 -17.35 2.32
C ALA A 41 -32.27 -17.74 3.78
N ARG A 42 -32.31 -16.79 4.73
CA ARG A 42 -32.11 -17.07 6.17
C ARG A 42 -33.40 -17.43 6.90
N SER A 43 -34.57 -17.23 6.29
CA SER A 43 -35.88 -17.49 6.90
C SER A 43 -36.47 -18.86 6.60
N ILE A 44 -35.80 -19.73 5.83
CA ILE A 44 -36.27 -21.11 5.57
C ILE A 44 -35.67 -22.05 6.62
N GLY A 45 -36.14 -21.87 7.86
CA GLY A 45 -35.78 -22.67 9.02
C GLY A 45 -36.82 -22.47 10.12
N ALA A 46 -38.10 -22.50 9.76
CA ALA A 46 -39.19 -22.39 10.72
C ALA A 46 -39.53 -23.79 11.26
N VAL A 47 -39.09 -24.03 12.50
CA VAL A 47 -39.65 -25.04 13.41
C VAL A 47 -41.12 -24.71 13.65
N ALA A 48 -41.99 -25.71 13.56
CA ALA A 48 -43.42 -25.59 13.84
C ALA A 48 -43.65 -25.20 15.32
N PRO A 49 -44.49 -24.20 15.64
CA PRO A 49 -44.88 -23.93 17.01
C PRO A 49 -46.16 -24.71 17.38
N THR A 50 -46.10 -25.40 18.52
CA THR A 50 -47.29 -25.93 19.22
C THR A 50 -48.05 -24.80 19.90
N GLU A 51 -49.37 -24.83 19.77
CA GLU A 51 -50.34 -23.92 20.38
C GLU A 51 -50.25 -23.90 21.92
N ARG A 52 -50.44 -22.71 22.52
CA ARG A 52 -51.53 -22.42 23.48
C ARG A 52 -51.54 -20.95 23.94
N ASP A 53 -52.70 -20.34 23.68
CA ASP A 53 -53.58 -19.56 24.58
C ASP A 53 -53.18 -18.22 25.22
N LEU A 54 -53.90 -17.20 24.71
CA LEU A 54 -54.80 -16.25 25.41
C LEU A 54 -54.32 -14.83 25.84
N ASP A 55 -54.86 -13.89 25.05
CA ASP A 55 -55.56 -12.63 25.37
C ASP A 55 -54.85 -11.24 25.44
N PRO A 56 -55.57 -10.16 25.05
CA PRO A 56 -55.02 -8.97 24.43
C PRO A 56 -55.20 -7.69 25.27
N ALA A 57 -54.43 -6.64 24.96
CA ALA A 57 -54.84 -5.25 25.13
C ALA A 57 -53.88 -4.25 24.44
N ASP A 58 -54.50 -3.26 23.81
CA ASP A 58 -54.06 -1.87 23.61
C ASP A 58 -53.01 -1.48 22.56
N SER A 59 -53.56 -0.91 21.48
CA SER A 59 -53.05 0.18 20.62
C SER A 59 -53.42 1.55 21.28
N PRO A 60 -53.05 2.77 20.80
CA PRO A 60 -52.31 3.15 19.57
C PRO A 60 -51.25 4.26 19.78
N ASP A 61 -50.68 4.70 18.65
CA ASP A 61 -50.13 6.02 18.29
C ASP A 61 -48.73 5.85 17.68
N GLY A 62 -48.43 6.22 16.45
CA GLY A 62 -48.96 7.32 15.64
C GLY A 62 -47.77 8.19 15.26
N ASP A 63 -47.27 8.09 14.02
CA ASP A 63 -47.15 9.26 13.14
C ASP A 63 -46.33 9.00 11.88
N SER A 64 -46.90 9.52 10.80
CA SER A 64 -46.52 9.45 9.41
C SER A 64 -45.90 10.76 8.93
N ALA A 65 -45.04 10.60 7.91
CA ALA A 65 -44.71 11.57 6.86
C ALA A 65 -43.72 12.70 7.19
N LEU A 66 -42.75 12.90 6.29
CA LEU A 66 -42.72 14.05 5.37
C LEU A 66 -41.58 13.89 4.33
N TRP A 67 -41.96 13.91 3.05
CA TRP A 67 -41.07 14.14 1.91
C TRP A 67 -40.96 15.64 1.64
N ALA A 68 -39.78 16.14 1.26
CA ALA A 68 -39.63 17.28 0.35
C ALA A 68 -38.24 17.29 -0.29
N ALA A 69 -38.18 17.68 -1.56
CA ALA A 69 -37.06 17.58 -2.47
C ALA A 69 -36.50 18.96 -2.90
N GLN A 70 -35.34 18.91 -3.58
CA GLN A 70 -34.75 19.89 -4.53
C GLN A 70 -33.86 21.03 -3.99
N ASP A 71 -32.57 21.09 -4.41
CA ASP A 71 -32.11 21.80 -5.63
C ASP A 71 -30.60 21.53 -5.92
N PRO A 72 -30.13 21.36 -7.18
CA PRO A 72 -28.74 21.05 -7.51
C PRO A 72 -27.94 22.31 -7.92
N ARG A 73 -26.72 22.48 -7.40
CA ARG A 73 -25.78 23.52 -7.85
C ARG A 73 -24.64 22.96 -8.71
N PRO A 74 -24.11 23.72 -9.69
CA PRO A 74 -23.21 23.19 -10.72
C PRO A 74 -21.81 22.90 -10.19
N LEU A 75 -21.17 21.84 -10.71
CA LEU A 75 -19.77 21.49 -10.46
C LEU A 75 -18.82 22.52 -11.09
N GLY A 76 -18.40 23.49 -10.29
CA GLY A 76 -17.27 24.36 -10.59
C GLY A 76 -15.94 23.60 -10.44
N ARG A 77 -14.99 23.88 -11.34
CA ARG A 77 -13.61 23.37 -11.29
C ARG A 77 -13.00 23.58 -9.89
N TYR A 78 -12.50 22.51 -9.27
CA TYR A 78 -11.85 22.62 -7.97
C TYR A 78 -10.46 23.28 -8.09
N PRO A 79 -10.17 24.29 -7.25
CA PRO A 79 -8.92 25.03 -7.29
C PRO A 79 -7.74 24.23 -6.72
N ARG A 80 -6.58 24.44 -7.34
CA ARG A 80 -5.24 24.09 -6.84
C ARG A 80 -5.04 24.68 -5.43
N ALA A 81 -4.55 23.89 -4.48
CA ALA A 81 -4.04 24.41 -3.23
C ALA A 81 -2.67 25.07 -3.48
N GLU A 82 -2.59 26.40 -3.36
CA GLU A 82 -1.34 27.16 -3.30
C GLU A 82 -0.85 27.22 -1.83
N PRO A 83 0.47 27.17 -1.57
CA PRO A 83 1.01 27.06 -0.22
C PRO A 83 1.17 28.44 0.44
N GLY A 84 0.53 28.65 1.59
CA GLY A 84 0.59 29.93 2.31
C GLY A 84 0.48 29.79 3.83
N SER A 85 1.62 30.01 4.49
CA SER A 85 1.87 30.40 5.88
C SER A 85 0.68 30.42 6.88
N GLY A 86 0.70 29.49 7.83
CA GLY A 86 -0.13 29.56 9.04
C GLY A 86 0.46 28.68 10.14
N ARG A 87 0.68 29.27 11.32
CA ARG A 87 1.28 28.64 12.52
C ARG A 87 0.70 27.25 12.80
N ALA A 88 1.59 26.28 13.05
CA ALA A 88 1.23 24.97 13.55
C ALA A 88 0.45 25.08 14.88
N ALA A 89 -0.78 24.61 14.88
CA ALA A 89 -1.50 24.28 16.11
C ALA A 89 -0.85 23.02 16.74
N PRO A 90 -0.80 22.91 18.08
CA PRO A 90 -0.10 21.81 18.74
C PRO A 90 -0.82 20.49 18.43
N VAL A 91 -0.07 19.53 17.92
CA VAL A 91 -0.49 18.13 17.80
C VAL A 91 -0.70 17.59 19.21
N VAL A 92 -1.95 17.39 19.60
CA VAL A 92 -2.28 16.67 20.84
C VAL A 92 -1.88 15.21 20.61
N ALA A 93 -0.79 14.81 21.27
CA ALA A 93 -0.38 13.42 21.35
C ALA A 93 -1.54 12.60 21.95
N ARG A 94 -2.13 11.70 21.15
CA ARG A 94 -3.00 10.65 21.70
C ARG A 94 -2.13 9.77 22.60
N ARG A 95 -2.65 9.48 23.79
CA ARG A 95 -2.00 8.63 24.79
C ARG A 95 -1.72 7.25 24.21
N VAL A 96 -0.55 6.73 24.56
CA VAL A 96 -0.23 5.30 24.60
C VAL A 96 -1.27 4.66 25.53
N ASP A 97 -1.99 3.62 25.08
CA ASP A 97 -2.74 2.61 25.89
C ASP A 97 -4.11 2.18 25.30
N ASP A 98 -4.50 2.58 24.08
CA ASP A 98 -5.66 1.94 23.44
C ASP A 98 -5.21 0.65 22.73
N GLU A 99 -5.35 -0.50 23.41
CA GLU A 99 -5.28 -1.81 22.77
C GLU A 99 -6.39 -1.92 21.71
N ASP A 100 -5.98 -2.05 20.45
CA ASP A 100 -6.89 -2.29 19.33
C ASP A 100 -7.70 -3.59 19.58
N PRO A 101 -9.03 -3.59 19.39
CA PRO A 101 -9.84 -4.77 19.61
C PRO A 101 -9.39 -5.89 18.65
N VAL A 102 -9.01 -7.02 19.26
CA VAL A 102 -8.66 -8.28 18.62
C VAL A 102 -9.75 -8.67 17.61
N VAL A 103 -9.44 -8.54 16.31
CA VAL A 103 -10.25 -9.15 15.25
C VAL A 103 -10.10 -10.66 15.39
N ALA A 104 -11.18 -11.31 15.84
CA ALA A 104 -11.25 -12.76 15.99
C ALA A 104 -10.85 -13.48 14.68
N GLY A 105 -10.04 -14.54 14.82
CA GLY A 105 -9.36 -15.26 13.74
C GLY A 105 -10.25 -15.89 12.65
N PRO A 106 -9.63 -16.50 11.62
CA PRO A 106 -10.30 -16.85 10.37
C PRO A 106 -11.13 -18.13 10.54
N VAL A 107 -12.45 -17.96 10.69
CA VAL A 107 -13.39 -19.02 10.30
C VAL A 107 -13.46 -19.00 8.77
N PRO A 108 -13.24 -20.13 8.06
CA PRO A 108 -13.54 -20.23 6.64
C PRO A 108 -15.06 -20.06 6.47
N ARG A 109 -15.51 -18.83 6.19
CA ARG A 109 -16.93 -18.57 5.93
C ARG A 109 -17.24 -19.02 4.50
N GLN A 110 -17.32 -20.34 4.32
CA GLN A 110 -17.79 -20.96 3.07
C GLN A 110 -19.25 -20.57 2.83
N ASN A 111 -19.62 -20.31 1.57
CA ASN A 111 -20.89 -19.71 1.09
C ASN A 111 -21.06 -18.20 1.27
N ARG A 112 -20.17 -17.42 0.65
CA ARG A 112 -20.44 -15.99 0.41
C ARG A 112 -20.46 -15.69 -1.08
N VAL A 113 -21.52 -15.02 -1.51
CA VAL A 113 -21.78 -14.66 -2.91
C VAL A 113 -20.71 -13.70 -3.40
N ASP A 114 -20.22 -13.89 -4.63
CA ASP A 114 -19.19 -13.03 -5.24
C ASP A 114 -19.78 -11.67 -5.64
N ASP A 115 -19.23 -10.59 -5.08
CA ASP A 115 -19.63 -9.22 -5.39
C ASP A 115 -18.81 -8.59 -6.53
N THR A 116 -17.81 -9.31 -7.05
CA THR A 116 -16.94 -8.79 -8.11
C THR A 116 -17.70 -8.46 -9.41
N PRO A 117 -18.67 -9.28 -9.90
CA PRO A 117 -19.33 -9.02 -11.18
C PRO A 117 -20.08 -7.69 -11.24
N GLN A 118 -20.86 -7.33 -10.22
CA GLN A 118 -21.61 -6.08 -10.23
C GLN A 118 -20.71 -4.85 -10.00
N ILE A 119 -19.60 -5.02 -9.27
CA ILE A 119 -18.59 -3.97 -9.14
C ILE A 119 -17.97 -3.71 -10.53
N LEU A 120 -17.46 -4.73 -11.22
CA LEU A 120 -16.90 -4.58 -12.57
C LEU A 120 -17.93 -4.01 -13.57
N SER A 121 -19.20 -4.36 -13.44
CA SER A 121 -20.28 -3.76 -14.23
C SER A 121 -20.41 -2.26 -14.01
N ALA A 122 -20.35 -1.79 -12.76
CA ALA A 122 -20.36 -0.35 -12.46
C ALA A 122 -19.14 0.39 -13.04
N PHE A 123 -17.94 -0.21 -12.92
CA PHE A 123 -16.72 0.33 -13.54
C PHE A 123 -16.83 0.41 -15.07
N SER A 124 -17.41 -0.59 -15.71
CA SER A 124 -17.64 -0.59 -17.16
C SER A 124 -18.65 0.49 -17.59
N GLN A 125 -19.74 0.66 -16.85
CA GLN A 125 -20.86 1.50 -17.26
C GLN A 125 -20.72 2.99 -16.86
N CYS A 126 -19.97 3.27 -15.80
CA CYS A 126 -19.81 4.61 -15.22
C CYS A 126 -18.34 5.03 -15.04
N GLY A 127 -17.37 4.24 -15.53
CA GLY A 127 -15.94 4.54 -15.44
C GLY A 127 -15.44 5.70 -16.30
N LYS A 128 -16.33 6.37 -17.05
CA LYS A 128 -16.02 7.51 -17.92
C LYS A 128 -16.99 8.66 -17.67
N ASN A 129 -16.48 9.84 -17.32
CA ASN A 129 -17.29 11.04 -17.01
C ASN A 129 -18.42 10.75 -16.00
N GLY A 130 -18.12 9.94 -14.98
CA GLY A 130 -19.12 9.34 -14.13
C GLY A 130 -18.70 9.20 -12.68
N VAL A 131 -19.64 8.69 -11.88
CA VAL A 131 -19.45 8.43 -10.46
C VAL A 131 -19.78 6.97 -10.18
N ILE A 132 -18.93 6.30 -9.41
CA ILE A 132 -19.14 4.93 -8.95
C ILE A 132 -19.21 4.97 -7.42
N ILE A 133 -20.31 4.55 -6.84
CA ILE A 133 -20.54 4.57 -5.39
C ILE A 133 -20.70 3.14 -4.90
N LEU A 134 -19.79 2.68 -4.06
CA LEU A 134 -19.91 1.43 -3.31
C LEU A 134 -20.45 1.78 -1.93
N ARG A 135 -21.72 1.48 -1.68
CA ARG A 135 -22.40 1.74 -0.40
C ARG A 135 -21.76 0.99 0.77
N GLU A 136 -22.16 1.38 1.98
CA GLU A 136 -21.76 0.67 3.19
C GLU A 136 -22.18 -0.82 3.16
N GLY A 137 -21.42 -1.64 3.86
CA GLY A 137 -21.59 -3.10 3.94
C GLY A 137 -20.38 -3.86 3.45
N THR A 138 -20.47 -5.20 3.41
CA THR A 138 -19.33 -6.06 3.07
C THR A 138 -19.50 -6.70 1.69
N TYR A 139 -18.55 -6.41 0.81
CA TYR A 139 -18.39 -7.00 -0.52
C TYR A 139 -17.36 -8.13 -0.47
N TYR A 140 -17.70 -9.30 -0.99
CA TYR A 140 -16.77 -10.43 -1.11
C TYR A 140 -16.17 -10.47 -2.51
N ILE A 141 -14.88 -10.18 -2.59
CA ILE A 141 -14.12 -10.14 -3.85
C ILE A 141 -13.54 -11.52 -4.09
N ARG A 142 -14.05 -12.22 -5.11
CA ARG A 142 -13.63 -13.59 -5.47
C ARG A 142 -13.04 -13.69 -6.87
N GLN A 143 -12.93 -12.55 -7.57
CA GLN A 143 -12.26 -12.46 -8.87
C GLN A 143 -11.26 -11.32 -8.90
N VAL A 144 -10.25 -11.46 -9.76
CA VAL A 144 -9.32 -10.38 -10.08
C VAL A 144 -10.06 -9.24 -10.82
N MET A 145 -9.63 -8.01 -10.59
CA MET A 145 -10.27 -6.83 -11.16
C MET A 145 -9.32 -6.04 -12.07
N ASP A 146 -9.77 -5.72 -13.27
CA ASP A 146 -9.06 -4.85 -14.20
C ASP A 146 -9.94 -3.66 -14.56
N THR A 147 -9.53 -2.48 -14.09
CA THR A 147 -10.25 -1.22 -14.22
C THR A 147 -9.32 -0.14 -14.80
N THR A 148 -8.62 -0.49 -15.88
CA THR A 148 -7.56 0.33 -16.46
C THR A 148 -7.99 1.29 -17.57
N SER A 149 -9.29 1.33 -17.90
CA SER A 149 -9.84 2.17 -18.98
C SER A 149 -10.62 3.40 -18.49
N LEU A 150 -10.30 3.87 -17.27
CA LEU A 150 -11.02 4.95 -16.60
C LEU A 150 -10.66 6.34 -17.14
N SER A 151 -11.64 7.25 -17.13
CA SER A 151 -11.42 8.63 -17.57
C SER A 151 -12.37 9.59 -16.84
N ASN A 152 -11.84 10.59 -16.14
CA ASN A 152 -12.65 11.61 -15.46
C ASN A 152 -13.75 10.97 -14.59
N VAL A 153 -13.33 10.21 -13.58
CA VAL A 153 -14.23 9.39 -12.74
C VAL A 153 -14.01 9.65 -11.25
N SER A 154 -15.10 9.73 -10.51
CA SER A 154 -15.10 9.68 -9.04
C SER A 154 -15.55 8.30 -8.57
N ILE A 155 -14.72 7.62 -7.78
CA ILE A 155 -15.00 6.34 -7.16
C ILE A 155 -15.11 6.60 -5.65
N GLU A 156 -16.29 6.38 -5.09
CA GLU A 156 -16.61 6.61 -3.69
C GLU A 156 -16.90 5.27 -3.03
N ILE A 157 -16.11 4.94 -2.00
CA ILE A 157 -16.20 3.64 -1.33
C ILE A 157 -16.53 3.87 0.13
N TYR A 158 -17.66 3.33 0.57
CA TYR A 158 -18.11 3.40 1.96
C TYR A 158 -18.12 2.02 2.65
N GLY A 159 -17.90 0.94 1.89
CA GLY A 159 -17.95 -0.44 2.38
C GLY A 159 -16.59 -1.10 2.63
N THR A 160 -16.66 -2.34 3.12
CA THR A 160 -15.52 -3.24 3.28
C THR A 160 -15.43 -4.19 2.09
N LEU A 161 -14.29 -4.25 1.41
CA LEU A 161 -13.98 -5.23 0.38
C LEU A 161 -13.10 -6.32 0.99
N VAL A 162 -13.58 -7.56 1.01
CA VAL A 162 -12.87 -8.72 1.55
C VAL A 162 -12.45 -9.65 0.43
N TRP A 163 -11.15 -9.81 0.20
CA TRP A 163 -10.62 -10.76 -0.78
C TRP A 163 -10.70 -12.19 -0.24
N SER A 164 -11.14 -13.11 -1.08
CA SER A 164 -11.26 -14.51 -0.68
C SER A 164 -9.88 -15.16 -0.48
N ALA A 165 -9.76 -16.01 0.54
CA ALA A 165 -8.57 -16.83 0.78
C ALA A 165 -8.88 -18.34 0.75
N ASP A 166 -10.06 -18.71 0.27
CA ASP A 166 -10.55 -20.09 0.16
C ASP A 166 -10.02 -20.81 -1.09
N ASN A 167 -9.51 -20.08 -2.08
CA ASN A 167 -8.90 -20.64 -3.28
C ASN A 167 -7.63 -19.87 -3.68
N LEU A 168 -6.54 -20.09 -2.95
CA LEU A 168 -5.25 -19.45 -3.24
C LEU A 168 -4.73 -19.82 -4.65
N SER A 169 -5.01 -21.04 -5.13
CA SER A 169 -4.64 -21.48 -6.48
C SER A 169 -5.25 -20.62 -7.58
N TYR A 170 -6.52 -20.21 -7.44
CA TYR A 170 -7.16 -19.26 -8.36
C TYR A 170 -6.36 -17.95 -8.41
N TRP A 171 -6.10 -17.33 -7.26
CA TRP A 171 -5.38 -16.06 -7.20
C TRP A 171 -3.97 -16.16 -7.77
N ARG A 172 -3.25 -17.26 -7.49
CA ARG A 172 -1.91 -17.50 -8.04
C ARG A 172 -1.90 -17.59 -9.57
N GLN A 173 -2.98 -18.11 -10.17
CA GLN A 173 -3.08 -18.33 -11.62
C GLN A 173 -3.74 -17.16 -12.39
N LYS A 174 -4.62 -16.40 -11.74
CA LYS A 174 -5.47 -15.41 -12.41
C LYS A 174 -5.06 -13.96 -12.16
N SER A 175 -4.23 -13.69 -11.16
CA SER A 175 -3.73 -12.34 -10.89
C SER A 175 -2.95 -11.79 -12.08
N PHE A 176 -3.05 -10.48 -12.28
CA PHE A 176 -2.43 -9.83 -13.43
C PHE A 176 -0.95 -9.62 -13.17
N SER A 177 -0.09 -10.00 -14.13
CA SER A 177 1.33 -9.65 -14.07
C SER A 177 1.51 -8.14 -14.03
N VAL A 178 2.38 -7.66 -13.14
CA VAL A 178 2.87 -6.28 -13.12
C VAL A 178 4.28 -6.15 -13.70
N THR A 179 4.81 -7.23 -14.29
CA THR A 179 6.15 -7.40 -14.90
C THR A 179 7.34 -7.22 -13.95
N TYR A 180 7.30 -6.23 -13.07
CA TYR A 180 8.35 -5.95 -12.09
C TYR A 180 8.58 -7.15 -11.18
N ALA A 181 9.81 -7.65 -11.18
CA ALA A 181 10.27 -8.81 -10.41
C ALA A 181 9.40 -10.08 -10.55
N GLY A 182 8.65 -10.22 -11.65
CA GLY A 182 7.72 -11.34 -11.84
C GLY A 182 6.53 -11.34 -10.86
N ARG A 183 6.20 -10.20 -10.25
CA ARG A 183 5.08 -10.07 -9.32
C ARG A 183 3.74 -9.90 -10.06
N GLN A 184 2.65 -10.06 -9.32
CA GLN A 184 1.29 -9.97 -9.84
C GLN A 184 0.36 -9.25 -8.88
N THR A 185 -0.82 -8.83 -9.34
CA THR A 185 -1.78 -8.03 -8.57
C THR A 185 -3.22 -8.54 -8.72
N ALA A 186 -3.99 -8.41 -7.64
CA ALA A 186 -5.41 -8.77 -7.60
C ALA A 186 -6.29 -7.70 -8.27
N TRP A 187 -5.90 -6.43 -8.22
CA TRP A 187 -6.65 -5.33 -8.81
C TRP A 187 -5.73 -4.31 -9.49
N ARG A 188 -5.95 -4.07 -10.79
CA ARG A 188 -5.35 -2.94 -11.52
C ARG A 188 -6.36 -1.80 -11.69
N ILE A 189 -5.95 -0.59 -11.35
CA ILE A 189 -6.66 0.64 -11.67
C ILE A 189 -5.78 1.53 -12.53
N GLY A 190 -6.34 2.10 -13.60
CA GLY A 190 -5.58 2.83 -14.61
C GLY A 190 -6.45 3.67 -15.52
N GLY A 191 -5.83 4.53 -16.31
CA GLY A 191 -6.51 5.55 -17.12
C GLY A 191 -6.13 6.96 -16.69
N ARG A 192 -7.05 7.92 -16.82
CA ARG A 192 -6.76 9.35 -16.59
C ARG A 192 -7.80 10.03 -15.70
N ASP A 193 -7.37 10.96 -14.87
CA ASP A 193 -8.25 11.83 -14.07
C ASP A 193 -9.19 10.99 -13.18
N ILE A 194 -8.58 10.22 -12.27
CA ILE A 194 -9.26 9.24 -11.40
C ILE A 194 -9.20 9.75 -9.95
N ALA A 195 -10.34 9.84 -9.28
CA ALA A 195 -10.41 10.11 -7.85
C ALA A 195 -11.06 8.93 -7.12
N MET A 196 -10.31 8.16 -6.33
CA MET A 196 -10.81 7.09 -5.48
C MET A 196 -10.76 7.51 -4.01
N ARG A 197 -11.93 7.62 -3.38
CA ARG A 197 -12.06 8.15 -2.01
C ARG A 197 -12.82 7.16 -1.13
N GLY A 198 -12.21 6.82 -0.01
CA GLY A 198 -12.78 5.96 1.02
C GLY A 198 -13.50 6.71 2.15
N PHE A 199 -13.34 8.04 2.21
CA PHE A 199 -13.96 8.91 3.23
C PHE A 199 -13.76 8.44 4.69
N GLY A 200 -12.66 7.73 4.95
CA GLY A 200 -12.38 7.13 6.27
C GLY A 200 -13.28 5.93 6.63
N LYS A 201 -14.11 5.45 5.69
CA LYS A 201 -15.01 4.30 5.88
C LYS A 201 -14.57 3.05 5.10
N ALA A 202 -13.91 3.22 3.95
CA ALA A 202 -13.49 2.10 3.13
C ALA A 202 -12.44 1.22 3.83
N VAL A 203 -12.66 -0.10 3.82
CA VAL A 203 -11.70 -1.09 4.33
C VAL A 203 -11.43 -2.13 3.27
N PHE A 204 -10.15 -2.33 2.90
CA PHE A 204 -9.69 -3.40 2.03
C PHE A 204 -9.03 -4.48 2.87
N ASP A 205 -9.71 -5.60 3.06
CA ASP A 205 -9.21 -6.75 3.82
C ASP A 205 -8.71 -7.83 2.85
N GLY A 206 -7.39 -8.01 2.82
CA GLY A 206 -6.75 -8.97 1.94
C GLY A 206 -6.85 -10.42 2.41
N ASN A 207 -7.30 -10.66 3.64
CA ASN A 207 -7.30 -11.98 4.27
C ASN A 207 -5.91 -12.66 4.23
N GLY A 208 -4.89 -11.85 4.53
CA GLY A 208 -3.46 -12.12 4.31
C GLY A 208 -2.86 -13.25 5.14
N GLN A 209 -3.49 -13.68 6.24
CA GLN A 209 -2.92 -14.72 7.10
C GLN A 209 -2.70 -16.04 6.34
N ALA A 210 -3.64 -16.43 5.47
CA ALA A 210 -3.49 -17.62 4.63
C ALA A 210 -2.27 -17.52 3.68
N TRP A 211 -1.93 -16.30 3.23
CA TRP A 211 -0.78 -16.04 2.38
C TRP A 211 0.54 -16.02 3.14
N ILE A 212 0.52 -15.50 4.37
CA ILE A 212 1.65 -15.54 5.30
C ILE A 212 2.00 -17.00 5.64
N ASP A 213 1.00 -17.81 5.97
CA ASP A 213 1.18 -19.23 6.28
C ASP A 213 1.63 -20.04 5.07
N LEU A 214 1.14 -19.70 3.87
CA LEU A 214 1.63 -20.30 2.62
C LEU A 214 3.11 -19.95 2.36
N ALA A 215 3.52 -18.70 2.65
CA ALA A 215 4.89 -18.24 2.43
C ALA A 215 5.89 -18.90 3.38
N ARG A 216 5.51 -19.22 4.62
CA ARG A 216 6.42 -19.81 5.63
C ARG A 216 7.72 -19.02 5.81
N GLY A 217 7.60 -17.69 5.78
CA GLY A 217 8.74 -16.76 5.82
C GLY A 217 9.57 -16.67 4.54
N GLN A 218 9.20 -17.36 3.45
CA GLN A 218 9.84 -17.21 2.16
C GLN A 218 9.54 -15.83 1.56
N GLY A 219 10.59 -15.04 1.38
CA GLY A 219 10.54 -13.79 0.64
C GLY A 219 10.17 -14.00 -0.84
N ASN A 220 9.41 -13.08 -1.41
CA ASN A 220 8.96 -13.05 -2.80
C ASN A 220 8.36 -14.37 -3.27
N LEU A 221 7.61 -15.08 -2.41
CA LEU A 221 6.88 -16.28 -2.84
C LEU A 221 6.01 -15.96 -4.06
N ASP A 222 6.28 -16.64 -5.17
CA ASP A 222 5.57 -16.44 -6.43
C ASP A 222 4.09 -16.79 -6.28
N GLY A 223 3.26 -15.86 -6.74
CA GLY A 223 1.82 -16.04 -6.76
C GLY A 223 1.06 -15.20 -5.74
N ARG A 224 1.71 -14.62 -4.72
CA ARG A 224 1.05 -13.71 -3.77
C ARG A 224 0.68 -12.40 -4.49
N PRO A 225 -0.61 -12.02 -4.56
CA PRO A 225 -1.02 -10.84 -5.30
C PRO A 225 -0.83 -9.56 -4.49
N ILE A 226 -0.32 -8.50 -5.13
CA ILE A 226 -0.43 -7.12 -4.66
C ILE A 226 -1.91 -6.75 -4.60
N SER A 227 -2.38 -6.13 -3.50
CA SER A 227 -3.80 -5.81 -3.32
C SER A 227 -4.33 -4.83 -4.38
N LEU A 228 -3.67 -3.68 -4.56
CA LEU A 228 -4.04 -2.69 -5.58
C LEU A 228 -2.80 -2.17 -6.33
N THR A 229 -2.82 -2.19 -7.66
CA THR A 229 -1.82 -1.53 -8.49
C THR A 229 -2.42 -0.36 -9.26
N VAL A 230 -1.89 0.85 -9.06
CA VAL A 230 -2.07 1.97 -10.00
C VAL A 230 -1.19 1.68 -11.21
N TRP A 231 -1.83 1.31 -12.31
CA TRP A 231 -1.20 0.80 -13.52
C TRP A 231 -1.49 1.73 -14.69
N GLN A 232 -0.45 2.33 -15.28
CA GLN A 232 -0.62 3.26 -16.42
C GLN A 232 -1.64 4.37 -16.13
N GLY A 233 -1.63 4.88 -14.89
CA GLY A 233 -2.50 5.95 -14.43
C GLY A 233 -1.89 7.33 -14.67
N THR A 234 -2.69 8.31 -15.06
CA THR A 234 -2.29 9.72 -15.12
C THR A 234 -3.29 10.57 -14.35
N ASN A 235 -2.82 11.43 -13.44
CA ASN A 235 -3.69 12.23 -12.57
C ASN A 235 -4.61 11.34 -11.72
N VAL A 236 -4.01 10.60 -10.78
CA VAL A 236 -4.73 9.68 -9.90
C VAL A 236 -4.68 10.20 -8.47
N PHE A 237 -5.83 10.31 -7.83
CA PHE A 237 -5.98 10.68 -6.42
C PHE A 237 -6.61 9.52 -5.64
N ILE A 238 -5.94 9.04 -4.60
CA ILE A 238 -6.44 8.00 -3.67
C ILE A 238 -6.43 8.55 -2.25
N ASP A 239 -7.54 8.46 -1.55
CA ASP A 239 -7.68 9.09 -0.23
C ASP A 239 -8.55 8.30 0.75
N GLY A 240 -8.13 8.25 2.02
CA GLY A 240 -8.99 7.86 3.13
C GLY A 240 -9.42 6.39 3.12
N ILE A 241 -8.54 5.48 2.72
CA ILE A 241 -8.79 4.04 2.66
C ILE A 241 -7.90 3.30 3.66
N THR A 242 -8.49 2.34 4.35
CA THR A 242 -7.82 1.44 5.28
C THR A 242 -7.53 0.10 4.63
N TRP A 243 -6.30 -0.39 4.66
CA TRP A 243 -5.95 -1.78 4.32
C TRP A 243 -5.68 -2.60 5.57
N ARG A 244 -6.18 -3.83 5.56
CA ARG A 244 -5.91 -4.85 6.56
C ARG A 244 -5.45 -6.13 5.91
N MET A 245 -4.45 -6.76 6.51
CA MET A 245 -4.01 -8.11 6.18
C MET A 245 -3.81 -8.31 4.67
N ALA A 246 -2.93 -7.52 4.04
CA ALA A 246 -2.60 -7.66 2.64
C ALA A 246 -1.97 -9.04 2.34
N GLN A 247 -2.20 -9.55 1.13
CA GLN A 247 -1.69 -10.85 0.69
C GLN A 247 -0.18 -10.82 0.39
N PHE A 248 0.29 -9.65 -0.05
CA PHE A 248 1.66 -9.29 -0.41
C PHE A 248 1.81 -7.78 -0.15
N TRP A 249 2.38 -7.01 -1.07
CA TRP A 249 2.35 -5.54 -1.01
C TRP A 249 0.91 -5.01 -0.97
N HIS A 250 0.67 -3.99 -0.15
CA HIS A 250 -0.62 -3.33 -0.08
C HIS A 250 -0.90 -2.61 -1.41
N THR A 251 0.06 -1.80 -1.87
CA THR A 251 -0.10 -1.04 -3.13
C THR A 251 1.15 -1.02 -4.00
N PHE A 252 0.97 -0.78 -5.30
CA PHE A 252 2.05 -0.57 -6.26
C PHE A 252 1.70 0.53 -7.26
N ILE A 253 2.63 1.45 -7.54
CA ILE A 253 2.49 2.51 -8.54
C ILE A 253 3.44 2.19 -9.69
N ALA A 254 2.88 1.82 -10.84
CA ALA A 254 3.63 1.36 -11.99
C ALA A 254 3.24 2.10 -13.27
N HIS A 255 4.24 2.51 -14.04
CA HIS A 255 4.04 3.20 -15.34
C HIS A 255 3.12 4.42 -15.24
N SER A 256 3.11 5.11 -14.10
CA SER A 256 2.10 6.12 -13.79
C SER A 256 2.72 7.50 -13.60
N GLN A 257 1.90 8.53 -13.81
CA GLN A 257 2.30 9.92 -13.68
C GLN A 257 1.28 10.73 -12.87
N ASN A 258 1.76 11.64 -12.01
CA ASN A 258 0.92 12.53 -11.22
C ASN A 258 -0.06 11.74 -10.35
N VAL A 259 0.50 10.99 -9.40
CA VAL A 259 -0.25 10.13 -8.47
C VAL A 259 -0.14 10.72 -7.08
N THR A 260 -1.28 11.05 -6.46
CA THR A 260 -1.37 11.50 -5.07
C THR A 260 -2.12 10.48 -4.24
N MET A 261 -1.55 10.06 -3.13
CA MET A 261 -2.18 9.12 -2.21
C MET A 261 -2.06 9.62 -0.77
N THR A 262 -3.18 9.86 -0.10
CA THR A 262 -3.20 10.50 1.23
C THR A 262 -4.15 9.84 2.22
N ASN A 263 -3.88 9.99 3.52
CA ASN A 263 -4.75 9.51 4.61
C ASN A 263 -4.99 7.99 4.55
N LEU A 264 -3.94 7.21 4.33
CA LEU A 264 -4.03 5.75 4.25
C LEU A 264 -3.53 5.09 5.54
N ASP A 265 -4.23 4.04 5.95
CA ASP A 265 -3.89 3.24 7.13
C ASP A 265 -3.74 1.79 6.70
N MET A 266 -2.55 1.22 6.87
CA MET A 266 -2.19 -0.12 6.42
C MET A 266 -1.69 -0.94 7.61
N ASN A 267 -2.28 -2.12 7.83
CA ASN A 267 -1.84 -3.00 8.91
C ASN A 267 -1.90 -4.47 8.49
N THR A 268 -0.72 -5.07 8.38
CA THR A 268 -0.55 -6.51 8.15
C THR A 268 0.43 -7.08 9.18
N PHE A 269 -0.01 -8.09 9.90
CA PHE A 269 0.75 -8.80 10.92
C PHE A 269 0.52 -10.31 10.80
N SER A 270 1.28 -11.09 11.56
CA SER A 270 1.13 -12.55 11.60
C SER A 270 0.56 -13.00 12.93
N THR A 271 -0.43 -13.88 12.89
CA THR A 271 -0.98 -14.55 14.08
C THR A 271 -0.40 -15.94 14.31
N SER A 272 0.45 -16.44 13.40
CA SER A 272 1.01 -17.80 13.44
C SER A 272 2.50 -17.85 13.78
N GLY A 273 3.13 -16.69 14.00
CA GLY A 273 4.58 -16.56 14.19
C GLY A 273 5.40 -16.64 12.89
N GLN A 274 4.76 -16.95 11.75
CA GLN A 274 5.40 -16.86 10.43
C GLN A 274 5.68 -15.39 10.07
N SER A 275 6.78 -15.12 9.36
CA SER A 275 7.11 -13.75 8.95
C SER A 275 6.10 -13.20 7.93
N SER A 276 5.63 -11.97 8.13
CA SER A 276 4.79 -11.21 7.19
C SER A 276 5.60 -10.54 6.07
N VAL A 277 6.75 -11.13 5.71
CA VAL A 277 7.70 -10.59 4.72
C VAL A 277 7.03 -10.23 3.39
N ASN A 278 7.51 -9.13 2.80
CA ASN A 278 7.00 -8.50 1.59
C ASN A 278 5.52 -8.10 1.66
N THR A 279 5.12 -7.52 2.79
CA THR A 279 3.81 -6.86 2.93
C THR A 279 3.95 -5.34 2.84
N ASP A 280 4.84 -4.86 1.96
CA ASP A 280 5.20 -3.46 1.78
C ASP A 280 3.97 -2.53 1.73
N GLY A 281 4.08 -1.30 2.25
CA GLY A 281 2.99 -0.32 2.17
C GLY A 281 2.76 0.14 0.72
N THR A 282 3.79 0.72 0.11
CA THR A 282 3.77 0.98 -1.33
C THR A 282 5.13 0.87 -1.98
N ASN A 283 5.11 0.54 -3.27
CA ASN A 283 6.28 0.51 -4.13
C ASN A 283 6.02 1.43 -5.34
N THR A 284 7.03 2.17 -5.80
CA THR A 284 6.97 2.91 -7.08
C THR A 284 7.90 2.29 -8.10
N TRP A 285 7.53 2.26 -9.38
CA TRP A 285 8.40 1.80 -10.45
C TRP A 285 8.00 2.41 -11.79
N ASN A 286 8.98 2.79 -12.63
CA ASN A 286 8.73 3.41 -13.94
C ASN A 286 7.70 4.56 -13.88
N SER A 287 7.75 5.40 -12.84
CA SER A 287 6.68 6.36 -12.53
C SER A 287 7.26 7.71 -12.13
N LYS A 288 6.49 8.79 -12.28
CA LYS A 288 6.96 10.13 -11.93
C LYS A 288 5.87 11.04 -11.39
N ASP A 289 6.27 12.07 -10.67
CA ASP A 289 5.37 13.04 -10.05
C ASP A 289 4.44 12.34 -9.05
N ILE A 290 5.01 11.85 -7.95
CA ILE A 290 4.28 11.06 -6.94
C ILE A 290 4.28 11.81 -5.61
N THR A 291 3.10 11.96 -5.00
CA THR A 291 2.93 12.54 -3.66
C THR A 291 2.25 11.54 -2.73
N ILE A 292 2.90 11.25 -1.61
CA ILE A 292 2.37 10.37 -0.56
C ILE A 292 2.38 11.13 0.76
N SER A 293 1.23 11.23 1.43
CA SER A 293 1.16 11.98 2.69
C SER A 293 0.16 11.45 3.71
N ASN A 294 0.46 11.60 5.01
CA ASN A 294 -0.44 11.25 6.11
C ASN A 294 -0.78 9.77 6.16
N TRP A 295 0.23 8.91 6.24
CA TRP A 295 0.04 7.45 6.27
C TRP A 295 0.44 6.86 7.62
N THR A 296 -0.22 5.77 7.99
CA THR A 296 0.28 4.83 9.00
C THR A 296 0.42 3.45 8.37
N VAL A 297 1.57 2.83 8.52
CA VAL A 297 1.87 1.52 7.92
C VAL A 297 2.50 0.61 8.98
N LYS A 298 1.84 -0.51 9.27
CA LYS A 298 2.42 -1.68 9.92
C LYS A 298 2.51 -2.81 8.90
N CYS A 299 3.71 -3.28 8.63
CA CYS A 299 3.96 -4.34 7.65
C CYS A 299 5.22 -5.13 8.03
N GLY A 300 5.53 -6.19 7.28
CA GLY A 300 6.73 -7.01 7.46
C GLY A 300 7.89 -6.71 6.50
N ASP A 301 7.88 -5.56 5.82
CA ASP A 301 8.90 -5.15 4.84
C ASP A 301 8.90 -3.62 4.66
N ASP A 302 9.45 -3.09 3.56
CA ASP A 302 9.52 -1.65 3.25
C ASP A 302 8.17 -0.93 3.51
N CYS A 303 8.21 0.17 4.27
CA CYS A 303 7.01 1.00 4.48
C CYS A 303 6.64 1.71 3.18
N ILE A 304 7.62 2.40 2.58
CA ILE A 304 7.54 2.99 1.25
C ILE A 304 8.88 2.76 0.55
N ALA A 305 8.84 2.12 -0.62
CA ALA A 305 10.02 1.87 -1.43
C ALA A 305 9.94 2.51 -2.83
N VAL A 306 10.92 3.35 -3.13
CA VAL A 306 11.09 3.97 -4.44
C VAL A 306 12.00 3.09 -5.29
N LYS A 307 11.45 2.34 -6.25
CA LYS A 307 12.23 1.46 -7.15
C LYS A 307 12.70 2.20 -8.40
N GLY A 308 13.45 1.48 -9.23
CA GLY A 308 14.05 1.98 -10.46
C GLY A 308 13.09 2.72 -11.38
N ASN A 309 13.65 3.70 -12.10
CA ASN A 309 12.98 4.59 -13.03
C ASN A 309 11.84 5.38 -12.40
N SER A 310 12.03 5.79 -11.14
CA SER A 310 11.12 6.67 -10.41
C SER A 310 11.73 8.06 -10.24
N SER A 311 10.95 9.12 -10.48
CA SER A 311 11.44 10.49 -10.32
C SER A 311 10.40 11.48 -9.80
N ASN A 312 10.85 12.54 -9.13
CA ASN A 312 9.97 13.55 -8.51
C ASN A 312 8.96 12.92 -7.55
N VAL A 313 9.48 12.34 -6.46
CA VAL A 313 8.69 11.64 -5.45
C VAL A 313 8.78 12.39 -4.13
N HIS A 314 7.65 12.81 -3.59
CA HIS A 314 7.54 13.49 -2.30
C HIS A 314 6.71 12.64 -1.33
N ILE A 315 7.31 12.32 -0.19
CA ILE A 315 6.72 11.47 0.84
C ILE A 315 6.79 12.22 2.16
N SER A 316 5.64 12.46 2.79
CA SER A 316 5.60 13.25 4.02
C SER A 316 4.62 12.77 5.08
N ASN A 317 4.96 12.99 6.34
CA ASN A 317 4.07 12.71 7.48
C ASN A 317 3.60 11.24 7.52
N VAL A 318 4.56 10.32 7.62
CA VAL A 318 4.32 8.87 7.60
C VAL A 318 4.82 8.23 8.90
N VAL A 319 3.99 7.36 9.49
CA VAL A 319 4.35 6.52 10.62
C VAL A 319 4.52 5.07 10.14
N CYS A 320 5.70 4.51 10.32
CA CYS A 320 6.04 3.15 9.94
C CYS A 320 6.30 2.31 11.20
N ARG A 321 5.64 1.16 11.32
CA ARG A 321 5.75 0.24 12.47
C ARG A 321 6.19 -1.13 12.00
N GLU A 322 7.19 -1.70 12.68
CA GLU A 322 7.68 -3.07 12.43
C GLU A 322 8.12 -3.34 10.97
N SER A 323 8.47 -2.27 10.25
CA SER A 323 8.68 -2.26 8.79
C SER A 323 10.15 -2.11 8.39
N GLY A 324 10.42 -1.96 7.09
CA GLY A 324 11.69 -1.48 6.52
C GLY A 324 11.80 0.05 6.40
N ALA A 325 10.77 0.80 6.80
CA ALA A 325 10.70 2.26 6.72
C ALA A 325 10.96 2.82 5.30
N MET A 326 11.71 3.92 5.17
CA MET A 326 11.90 4.64 3.91
C MET A 326 13.09 4.10 3.13
N THR A 327 12.81 3.56 1.95
CA THR A 327 13.80 2.85 1.15
C THR A 327 13.88 3.40 -0.27
N VAL A 328 15.09 3.69 -0.74
CA VAL A 328 15.35 3.73 -2.19
C VAL A 328 15.89 2.37 -2.62
N GLY A 329 15.15 1.71 -3.51
CA GLY A 329 15.55 0.47 -4.14
C GLY A 329 14.78 -0.79 -3.71
N SER A 330 15.23 -1.98 -4.12
CA SER A 330 16.49 -2.20 -4.83
C SER A 330 16.50 -1.64 -6.26
N VAL A 331 17.63 -1.04 -6.65
CA VAL A 331 17.85 -0.41 -7.97
C VAL A 331 18.96 -1.14 -8.72
N GLY A 332 18.82 -1.30 -10.04
CA GLY A 332 19.89 -1.79 -10.91
C GLY A 332 20.03 -3.31 -10.95
N SER A 333 18.94 -4.06 -10.76
CA SER A 333 18.95 -5.54 -10.73
C SER A 333 19.41 -6.17 -12.04
N ASN A 334 19.21 -5.48 -13.16
CA ASN A 334 19.66 -5.92 -14.47
C ASN A 334 21.00 -5.25 -14.83
N SER A 335 22.09 -6.02 -14.85
CA SER A 335 23.42 -5.48 -15.18
C SER A 335 23.53 -4.92 -16.61
N ASN A 336 22.63 -5.33 -17.52
CA ASN A 336 22.60 -4.88 -18.91
C ASN A 336 21.74 -3.63 -19.14
N GLN A 337 20.91 -3.24 -18.18
CA GLN A 337 20.00 -2.11 -18.29
C GLN A 337 20.18 -1.15 -17.11
N PRO A 338 20.55 0.12 -17.36
CA PRO A 338 20.64 1.07 -16.27
C PRO A 338 19.26 1.38 -15.69
N ASP A 339 19.20 1.52 -14.37
CA ASP A 339 18.02 2.04 -13.66
C ASP A 339 18.35 3.41 -13.05
N TYR A 340 17.34 4.29 -13.04
CA TYR A 340 17.50 5.67 -12.58
C TYR A 340 16.52 6.00 -11.46
N VAL A 341 16.97 6.56 -10.35
CA VAL A 341 16.09 7.17 -9.34
C VAL A 341 16.57 8.58 -9.05
N GLU A 342 15.67 9.56 -9.09
CA GLU A 342 16.05 10.94 -8.82
C GLU A 342 14.98 11.85 -8.25
N ASN A 343 15.41 12.89 -7.53
CA ASN A 343 14.53 13.92 -6.98
C ASN A 343 13.50 13.30 -6.04
N VAL A 344 13.98 12.68 -4.95
CA VAL A 344 13.14 12.02 -3.95
C VAL A 344 13.32 12.71 -2.61
N VAL A 345 12.21 13.05 -1.96
CA VAL A 345 12.21 13.62 -0.62
C VAL A 345 11.32 12.77 0.28
N PHE A 346 11.92 12.26 1.35
CA PHE A 346 11.22 11.66 2.48
C PHE A 346 11.31 12.64 3.66
N GLU A 347 10.18 13.13 4.16
CA GLU A 347 10.19 14.08 5.27
C GLU A 347 9.13 13.87 6.35
N ASN A 348 9.47 14.21 7.59
CA ASN A 348 8.57 14.07 8.74
C ASN A 348 8.10 12.61 8.90
N ILE A 349 9.06 11.71 9.06
CA ILE A 349 8.82 10.26 9.14
C ILE A 349 9.07 9.80 10.57
N THR A 350 8.23 8.90 11.07
CA THR A 350 8.43 8.21 12.35
C THR A 350 8.55 6.71 12.12
N ALA A 351 9.68 6.10 12.46
CA ALA A 351 9.89 4.64 12.33
C ALA A 351 10.00 3.98 13.71
N ILE A 352 9.12 3.01 14.00
CA ILE A 352 9.03 2.35 15.30
C ILE A 352 9.28 0.86 15.11
N HIS A 353 10.21 0.30 15.88
CA HIS A 353 10.55 -1.13 15.88
C HIS A 353 10.91 -1.68 14.49
N SER A 354 11.35 -0.80 13.58
CA SER A 354 11.59 -1.10 12.18
C SER A 354 13.02 -1.64 11.95
N SER A 355 13.27 -2.30 10.82
CA SER A 355 14.60 -2.81 10.48
C SER A 355 15.56 -1.66 10.14
N ASN A 356 15.06 -0.62 9.47
CA ASN A 356 15.85 0.54 9.07
C ASN A 356 15.00 1.81 9.25
N ALA A 357 15.56 2.98 8.95
CA ALA A 357 14.82 4.24 8.95
C ALA A 357 14.93 4.97 7.60
N ALA A 358 16.15 5.19 7.11
CA ALA A 358 16.42 6.05 5.96
C ALA A 358 17.59 5.48 5.13
N TRP A 359 17.29 4.66 4.13
CA TRP A 359 18.31 3.81 3.52
C TRP A 359 18.17 3.57 2.03
N ILE A 360 19.29 3.19 1.40
CA ILE A 360 19.43 2.98 -0.04
C ILE A 360 20.04 1.59 -0.29
N LYS A 361 19.38 0.78 -1.11
CA LYS A 361 19.87 -0.53 -1.55
C LYS A 361 19.97 -0.59 -3.06
N THR A 362 21.14 -0.94 -3.59
CA THR A 362 21.31 -1.20 -5.02
C THR A 362 22.00 -2.53 -5.25
N TYR A 363 21.78 -3.11 -6.42
CA TYR A 363 22.59 -4.23 -6.90
C TYR A 363 23.94 -3.72 -7.43
N PRO A 364 24.92 -4.62 -7.69
CA PRO A 364 26.10 -4.34 -8.50
C PRO A 364 25.72 -4.08 -9.97
N GLY A 365 25.11 -2.92 -10.23
CA GLY A 365 24.46 -2.59 -11.50
C GLY A 365 25.04 -1.35 -12.18
N ARG A 366 24.22 -0.75 -13.04
CA ARG A 366 24.50 0.51 -13.76
C ARG A 366 23.33 1.48 -13.58
N GLY A 367 23.56 2.75 -13.86
CA GLY A 367 22.57 3.82 -13.71
C GLY A 367 22.90 4.74 -12.54
N TYR A 368 21.90 5.36 -11.91
CA TYR A 368 22.14 6.24 -10.77
C TYR A 368 20.98 6.31 -9.78
N VAL A 369 21.31 6.66 -8.54
CA VAL A 369 20.42 7.22 -7.52
C VAL A 369 20.95 8.61 -7.21
N ARG A 370 20.15 9.68 -7.45
CA ARG A 370 20.63 11.05 -7.24
C ARG A 370 19.61 12.00 -6.63
N ASN A 371 20.08 13.03 -5.94
CA ASN A 371 19.24 14.07 -5.33
C ASN A 371 18.13 13.46 -4.46
N ILE A 372 18.56 12.78 -3.39
CA ILE A 372 17.69 12.14 -2.42
C ILE A 372 17.81 12.89 -1.10
N THR A 373 16.71 13.27 -0.49
CA THR A 373 16.69 13.93 0.82
C THR A 373 15.86 13.12 1.79
N PHE A 374 16.47 12.71 2.89
CA PHE A 374 15.82 12.18 4.08
C PHE A 374 15.87 13.29 5.14
N ARG A 375 14.71 13.81 5.55
CA ARG A 375 14.63 14.96 6.46
C ARG A 375 13.65 14.75 7.61
N ASN A 376 14.00 15.19 8.82
CA ASN A 376 13.13 15.13 9.99
C ASN A 376 12.60 13.70 10.23
N ILE A 377 13.52 12.74 10.37
CA ILE A 377 13.18 11.34 10.61
C ILE A 377 13.44 11.02 12.07
N ARG A 378 12.37 10.66 12.78
CA ARG A 378 12.43 10.19 14.16
C ARG A 378 12.28 8.68 14.19
N PHE A 379 12.98 8.01 15.08
CA PHE A 379 12.84 6.57 15.19
C PHE A 379 13.10 6.01 16.59
N GLU A 380 12.47 4.87 16.87
CA GLU A 380 12.58 4.14 18.12
C GLU A 380 12.90 2.68 17.86
N ASP A 381 13.96 2.19 18.51
CA ASP A 381 14.39 0.79 18.47
C ASP A 381 14.47 0.23 17.04
N VAL A 382 15.19 0.98 16.20
CA VAL A 382 15.44 0.61 14.81
C VAL A 382 16.73 -0.18 14.70
N ASN A 383 16.69 -1.31 14.01
CA ASN A 383 17.84 -2.22 13.88
C ASN A 383 19.08 -1.50 13.31
N GLN A 384 18.96 -0.89 12.13
CA GLN A 384 20.03 -0.11 11.50
C GLN A 384 19.48 1.17 10.86
N PRO A 385 19.56 2.33 11.55
CA PRO A 385 18.85 3.54 11.13
C PRO A 385 19.23 4.08 9.74
N ILE A 386 20.53 4.30 9.50
CA ILE A 386 21.05 4.73 8.20
C ILE A 386 21.80 3.55 7.58
N TYR A 387 21.41 3.17 6.37
CA TYR A 387 22.07 2.09 5.64
C TYR A 387 22.23 2.44 4.16
N VAL A 388 23.40 2.16 3.59
CA VAL A 388 23.65 2.26 2.16
C VAL A 388 24.45 1.04 1.73
N THR A 389 23.96 0.33 0.72
CA THR A 389 24.69 -0.76 0.08
C THR A 389 24.60 -0.69 -1.43
N SER A 390 25.74 -0.85 -2.08
CA SER A 390 25.84 -1.01 -3.54
C SER A 390 25.80 -2.47 -4.01
N CYS A 391 25.46 -3.41 -3.12
CA CYS A 391 25.72 -4.84 -3.31
C CYS A 391 24.63 -5.77 -2.72
N ILE A 392 23.38 -5.30 -2.69
CA ILE A 392 22.29 -6.06 -2.05
C ILE A 392 22.11 -7.44 -2.69
N TYR A 393 21.89 -8.46 -1.87
CA TYR A 393 21.70 -9.88 -2.21
C TYR A 393 22.91 -10.65 -2.78
N SER A 394 23.88 -10.01 -3.43
CA SER A 394 25.10 -10.72 -3.85
C SER A 394 26.11 -10.85 -2.71
N TYR A 395 26.30 -9.78 -1.93
CA TYR A 395 27.32 -9.67 -0.87
C TYR A 395 28.75 -10.08 -1.31
N GLN A 396 28.98 -10.07 -2.63
CA GLN A 396 30.19 -10.50 -3.31
C GLN A 396 30.50 -9.48 -4.39
N ASN A 397 31.79 -9.20 -4.60
CA ASN A 397 32.29 -8.25 -5.59
C ASN A 397 31.62 -6.86 -5.47
N CYS A 398 31.36 -6.41 -4.25
CA CYS A 398 30.60 -5.18 -3.97
C CYS A 398 31.28 -3.91 -4.50
N ASP A 399 32.60 -3.97 -4.65
CA ASP A 399 33.44 -2.93 -5.24
C ASP A 399 33.38 -2.87 -6.78
N SER A 400 32.60 -3.73 -7.43
CA SER A 400 32.43 -3.74 -8.90
C SER A 400 31.25 -2.92 -9.42
N SER A 401 30.31 -2.51 -8.56
CA SER A 401 29.14 -1.74 -8.98
C SER A 401 29.53 -0.44 -9.70
N ARG A 402 28.83 -0.13 -10.78
CA ARG A 402 28.99 1.12 -11.54
C ARG A 402 27.77 2.03 -11.42
N LEU A 403 26.81 1.67 -10.58
CA LEU A 403 25.64 2.47 -10.28
C LEU A 403 26.05 3.58 -9.29
N ALA A 404 25.96 4.82 -9.74
CA ALA A 404 26.39 5.97 -8.93
C ALA A 404 25.30 6.36 -7.92
N ILE A 405 25.68 6.55 -6.65
CA ILE A 405 24.81 7.12 -5.62
C ILE A 405 25.38 8.49 -5.26
N THR A 406 24.65 9.56 -5.59
CA THR A 406 25.17 10.93 -5.54
C THR A 406 24.18 11.95 -5.00
N ASP A 407 24.64 13.03 -4.37
CA ASP A 407 23.78 14.10 -3.83
C ASP A 407 22.67 13.55 -2.93
N VAL A 408 23.07 12.96 -1.80
CA VAL A 408 22.13 12.41 -0.82
C VAL A 408 22.27 13.17 0.50
N ARG A 409 21.15 13.64 1.02
CA ARG A 409 21.08 14.41 2.26
C ARG A 409 20.36 13.62 3.34
N TRP A 410 20.95 13.56 4.52
CA TRP A 410 20.32 13.13 5.76
C TRP A 410 20.29 14.31 6.72
N GLU A 411 19.10 14.81 7.03
CA GLU A 411 18.90 16.06 7.77
C GLU A 411 17.96 15.80 8.97
N ASN A 412 18.40 16.09 10.18
CA ASN A 412 17.63 15.87 11.41
C ASN A 412 17.15 14.41 11.53
N ILE A 413 18.11 13.48 11.63
CA ILE A 413 17.88 12.05 11.80
C ILE A 413 18.15 11.70 13.25
N THR A 414 17.10 11.44 14.04
CA THR A 414 17.21 11.36 15.51
C THR A 414 16.45 10.18 16.08
N GLY A 415 17.06 9.41 16.99
CA GLY A 415 16.36 8.28 17.58
C GLY A 415 17.25 7.24 18.26
N THR A 416 16.66 6.09 18.56
CA THR A 416 17.37 4.96 19.19
C THR A 416 17.62 3.80 18.23
N SER A 417 18.87 3.37 18.12
CA SER A 417 19.22 2.13 17.40
C SER A 417 19.11 0.92 18.31
N ARG A 418 18.61 -0.22 17.80
CA ARG A 418 18.49 -1.48 18.56
C ARG A 418 19.85 -2.03 18.97
N TYR A 419 20.80 -1.92 18.05
CA TYR A 419 22.18 -2.39 18.21
C TYR A 419 23.14 -1.19 18.22
N ASN A 420 24.42 -1.47 18.43
CA ASN A 420 25.49 -0.49 18.50
C ASN A 420 25.91 0.13 17.15
N VAL A 421 25.07 0.08 16.11
CA VAL A 421 25.34 0.68 14.79
C VAL A 421 24.31 1.77 14.50
N ALA A 422 24.78 3.00 14.36
CA ALA A 422 23.97 4.14 13.93
C ALA A 422 23.87 4.22 12.40
N ALA A 423 24.97 3.94 11.72
CA ALA A 423 25.04 3.95 10.26
C ALA A 423 25.99 2.87 9.72
N GLY A 424 25.58 2.22 8.63
CA GLY A 424 26.46 1.38 7.82
C GLY A 424 26.38 1.80 6.37
N ILE A 425 27.46 2.36 5.82
CA ILE A 425 27.49 2.92 4.48
C ILE A 425 28.63 2.25 3.71
N HIS A 426 28.27 1.37 2.79
CA HIS A 426 29.21 0.80 1.85
C HIS A 426 28.86 1.22 0.43
N CYS A 427 29.70 2.08 -0.12
CA CYS A 427 29.68 2.44 -1.53
C CYS A 427 30.70 1.59 -2.29
N SER A 428 30.48 1.42 -3.59
CA SER A 428 31.43 0.69 -4.44
C SER A 428 32.68 1.51 -4.72
N SER A 429 33.89 0.97 -4.59
CA SER A 429 35.12 1.71 -4.97
C SER A 429 35.21 2.03 -6.46
N ALA A 430 34.51 1.28 -7.33
CA ALA A 430 34.44 1.60 -8.75
C ALA A 430 33.46 2.73 -9.10
N ALA A 431 32.55 3.09 -8.19
CA ALA A 431 31.68 4.25 -8.28
C ALA A 431 31.49 4.85 -6.86
N PRO A 432 32.53 5.48 -6.27
CA PRO A 432 32.45 5.99 -4.91
C PRO A 432 31.31 7.00 -4.76
N CYS A 433 30.59 6.95 -3.63
CA CYS A 433 29.48 7.86 -3.38
C CYS A 433 29.99 9.30 -3.30
N ASP A 434 29.25 10.23 -3.90
CA ASP A 434 29.65 11.63 -4.04
C ASP A 434 28.56 12.57 -3.55
N GLY A 435 28.94 13.71 -2.97
CA GLY A 435 27.96 14.70 -2.48
C GLY A 435 27.04 14.20 -1.37
N PHE A 436 27.52 13.33 -0.48
CA PHE A 436 26.74 12.98 0.72
C PHE A 436 26.83 14.10 1.74
N HIS A 437 25.68 14.50 2.31
CA HIS A 437 25.57 15.54 3.31
C HIS A 437 24.75 15.05 4.51
N PHE A 438 25.29 15.25 5.71
CA PHE A 438 24.69 14.85 6.97
C PHE A 438 24.63 16.05 7.90
N SER A 439 23.46 16.33 8.46
CA SER A 439 23.28 17.40 9.44
C SER A 439 22.23 17.01 10.47
N GLY A 440 22.46 17.36 11.74
CA GLY A 440 21.52 17.02 12.82
C GLY A 440 21.34 15.50 13.03
N ILE A 441 22.42 14.73 12.97
CA ILE A 441 22.40 13.28 13.23
C ILE A 441 22.59 13.03 14.73
N ASP A 442 21.55 12.54 15.42
CA ASP A 442 21.61 12.16 16.84
C ASP A 442 21.04 10.75 17.03
N ILE A 443 21.91 9.75 16.97
CA ILE A 443 21.53 8.34 17.03
C ILE A 443 22.24 7.69 18.21
N LYS A 444 21.45 7.14 19.13
CA LYS A 444 21.95 6.54 20.37
C LYS A 444 21.53 5.07 20.45
N PRO A 445 22.42 4.13 20.81
CA PRO A 445 21.99 2.77 21.06
C PRO A 445 20.98 2.74 22.22
N LYS A 446 19.86 2.03 22.05
CA LYS A 446 18.78 1.92 23.03
C LYS A 446 19.29 1.44 24.40
N ASN A 447 20.25 0.52 24.39
CA ASN A 447 20.84 -0.07 25.59
C ASN A 447 22.10 0.65 26.08
N GLY A 448 22.35 1.89 25.61
CA GLY A 448 23.54 2.67 25.95
C GLY A 448 24.81 2.23 25.22
N GLY A 449 25.91 2.92 25.50
CA GLY A 449 27.21 2.71 24.85
C GLY A 449 27.44 3.60 23.62
N THR A 450 28.56 3.37 22.94
CA THR A 450 28.99 4.18 21.78
C THR A 450 28.42 3.59 20.49
N ALA A 451 27.72 4.41 19.71
CA ALA A 451 27.28 4.03 18.37
C ALA A 451 28.46 3.99 17.38
N LYS A 452 28.51 2.93 16.57
CA LYS A 452 29.40 2.80 15.42
C LYS A 452 28.78 3.47 14.20
N VAL A 453 29.62 4.17 13.45
CA VAL A 453 29.32 4.76 12.14
C VAL A 453 30.32 4.17 11.16
N LEU A 454 29.89 3.15 10.42
CA LEU A 454 30.76 2.42 9.50
C LEU A 454 30.64 3.00 8.09
N CYS A 455 31.76 3.34 7.46
CA CYS A 455 31.77 3.99 6.15
C CYS A 455 32.87 3.44 5.25
N SER A 456 32.57 3.25 3.97
CA SER A 456 33.55 2.90 2.93
C SER A 456 33.21 3.61 1.62
N ASN A 457 34.25 4.10 0.93
CA ASN A 457 34.19 4.67 -0.42
C ASN A 457 33.24 5.88 -0.59
N ILE A 458 33.21 6.78 0.40
CA ILE A 458 32.52 8.09 0.29
C ILE A 458 33.57 9.14 -0.08
N LYS A 459 33.39 9.84 -1.19
CA LYS A 459 34.28 10.96 -1.56
C LYS A 459 34.12 12.11 -0.59
N ASN A 460 35.24 12.76 -0.26
CA ASN A 460 35.28 13.90 0.65
C ASN A 460 34.55 13.61 1.99
N GLN A 461 34.66 12.38 2.52
CA GLN A 461 33.95 11.95 3.73
C GLN A 461 34.17 12.89 4.92
N ALA A 462 35.37 13.47 5.07
CA ALA A 462 35.68 14.40 6.15
C ALA A 462 34.79 15.66 6.15
N SER A 463 34.27 16.09 5.00
CA SER A 463 33.38 17.25 4.87
C SER A 463 31.90 16.87 4.71
N SER A 464 31.54 15.59 4.81
CA SER A 464 30.15 15.16 4.63
C SER A 464 29.23 15.54 5.80
N GLY A 465 29.80 15.88 6.97
CA GLY A 465 29.06 16.13 8.21
C GLY A 465 28.79 14.87 9.05
N LEU A 466 29.35 13.72 8.67
CA LEU A 466 29.26 12.46 9.41
C LEU A 466 30.66 11.94 9.79
N THR A 467 30.94 11.80 11.09
CA THR A 467 32.20 11.22 11.58
C THR A 467 32.13 9.69 11.58
N CYS A 468 32.91 9.04 10.72
CA CYS A 468 32.98 7.59 10.65
C CYS A 468 33.94 7.03 11.71
N THR A 469 33.56 5.93 12.35
CA THR A 469 34.32 5.25 13.42
C THR A 469 35.06 4.00 12.92
N GLY A 470 34.84 3.59 11.66
CA GLY A 470 35.50 2.43 11.07
C GLY A 470 35.02 2.12 9.64
N PRO A 471 35.64 1.14 8.97
CA PRO A 471 35.25 0.73 7.63
C PRO A 471 33.95 -0.06 7.63
N CYS A 472 33.11 0.15 6.62
CA CYS A 472 31.94 -0.69 6.36
C CYS A 472 32.29 -1.80 5.35
N PRO A 473 32.23 -3.09 5.72
CA PRO A 473 32.52 -4.17 4.77
C PRO A 473 31.46 -4.22 3.66
N GLY A 474 31.83 -4.64 2.45
CA GLY A 474 30.87 -4.81 1.35
C GLY A 474 29.78 -5.84 1.64
N SER A 475 30.11 -6.82 2.48
CA SER A 475 29.19 -7.83 2.99
C SER A 475 28.38 -7.40 4.21
N HIS A 476 28.40 -6.11 4.59
CA HIS A 476 27.61 -5.63 5.73
C HIS A 476 26.13 -5.96 5.51
N PRO A 477 25.50 -6.74 6.40
CA PRO A 477 24.17 -7.28 6.17
C PRO A 477 23.13 -6.17 6.20
N GLN A 478 22.02 -6.37 5.49
CA GLN A 478 20.87 -5.46 5.50
C GLN A 478 20.21 -5.36 6.89
N GLN A 479 20.26 -6.45 7.65
CA GLN A 479 19.66 -6.57 8.98
C GLN A 479 20.68 -7.15 9.94
N LEU A 480 20.81 -6.54 11.13
CA LEU A 480 21.66 -7.04 12.19
C LEU A 480 20.86 -7.98 13.11
N SER A 481 21.54 -8.95 13.73
CA SER A 481 20.96 -9.81 14.76
C SER A 481 21.56 -9.56 16.15
N GLY A 482 22.53 -8.64 16.23
CA GLY A 482 23.30 -8.34 17.43
C GLY A 482 24.19 -7.12 17.25
N ASN A 483 24.88 -6.75 18.33
CA ASN A 483 25.97 -5.79 18.24
C ASN A 483 27.09 -6.35 17.36
N VAL A 484 27.70 -5.47 16.56
CA VAL A 484 28.85 -5.78 15.69
C VAL A 484 30.06 -4.97 16.09
#